data_AF-A0A2M7Z4I1-F1
#
_entry.id   AF-A0A2M7Z4I1-F1
#
_cell.length_a   1.000
_cell.length_b   1.000
_cell.length_c   1.000
_cell.angle_alpha   90.00
_cell.angle_beta   90.00
_cell.angle_gamma   90.00
#
_symmetry.space_group_name_H-M   'P 1'
#
loop_
_entity.id
_entity.type
_entity.pdbx_description
1 polymer ?
#
loop_
_entity_poly.entity_id
_entity_poly.type
_entity_poly.pdbx_seq_one_letter_code
_entity_poly.pdbx_strand_id
1 'polypeptide(L)'
;MEQVSLLNFIKYCLGYIKLTRQRSFILQSKLAIKLPEHSFNLTELLESNIDDNTGKLINLETFYSLDPKTITKETQKQYNEEQSLAKKIDEIYNKGRNDPYTKQIVFSFGYYEIEIPLEEEEIELRLDYLGEENEDEKPATKIDRYPLFSLPISIETTLGKGAKKYFIKPLDTEVQVNIGILADILGEDRYYELIEKFGGYEVKGDLSLPITNMVIFDEIWDKIRAQLKLTDVKFGEDSFVFNEMRVGISPRANYYIADDLQKLSKYEK
;
A
#
# COMPACT_ATOMS: atom_id res chain seq x y z
N MET A 1 -30.91 3.64 28.72
CA MET A 1 -30.34 4.00 27.41
C MET A 1 -29.04 4.70 27.68
N GLU A 2 -27.92 3.99 27.56
CA GLU A 2 -26.60 4.60 27.67
C GLU A 2 -26.41 5.55 26.49
N GLN A 3 -26.12 6.82 26.78
CA GLN A 3 -25.72 7.78 25.76
C GLN A 3 -24.45 7.26 25.11
N VAL A 4 -24.52 6.91 23.82
CA VAL A 4 -23.34 6.62 23.01
C VAL A 4 -22.51 7.89 22.97
N SER A 5 -21.47 7.96 23.80
CA SER A 5 -20.56 9.10 23.79
C SER A 5 -19.80 9.10 22.46
N LEU A 6 -19.54 10.28 21.89
CA LEU A 6 -18.74 10.45 20.69
C LEU A 6 -17.39 9.69 20.77
N LEU A 7 -16.85 9.56 21.98
CA LEU A 7 -15.62 8.86 22.27
C LEU A 7 -15.77 7.33 22.11
N ASN A 8 -16.89 6.75 22.53
CA ASN A 8 -17.21 5.34 22.29
C ASN A 8 -17.45 5.07 20.79
N PHE A 9 -18.03 6.05 20.09
CA PHE A 9 -18.22 5.98 18.64
C PHE A 9 -16.90 6.03 17.87
N ILE A 10 -15.99 6.94 18.22
CA ILE A 10 -14.65 7.03 17.64
C ILE A 10 -13.87 5.73 17.89
N LYS A 11 -13.92 5.19 19.11
CA LYS A 11 -13.30 3.90 19.46
C LYS A 11 -13.86 2.73 18.65
N TYR A 12 -15.18 2.70 18.43
CA TYR A 12 -15.82 1.69 17.59
C TYR A 12 -15.36 1.77 16.12
N CYS A 13 -15.36 2.97 15.54
CA CYS A 13 -14.86 3.19 14.17
C CYS A 13 -13.37 2.80 14.06
N LEU A 14 -12.54 3.17 15.03
CA LEU A 14 -11.13 2.79 15.09
C LEU A 14 -10.93 1.27 15.18
N GLY A 15 -11.71 0.58 16.02
CA GLY A 15 -11.68 -0.88 16.12
C GLY A 15 -12.09 -1.58 14.83
N TYR A 16 -13.10 -1.06 14.14
CA TYR A 16 -13.54 -1.60 12.84
C TYR A 16 -12.50 -1.37 11.73
N ILE A 17 -11.90 -0.19 11.72
CA ILE A 17 -10.77 0.16 10.85
C ILE A 17 -9.59 -0.80 11.10
N LYS A 18 -9.31 -1.15 12.36
CA LYS A 18 -8.25 -2.08 12.76
C LYS A 18 -8.46 -3.49 12.17
N LEU A 19 -9.66 -4.05 12.35
CA LEU A 19 -10.02 -5.40 11.88
C LEU A 19 -10.05 -5.54 10.35
N THR A 20 -10.55 -4.52 9.64
CA THR A 20 -10.65 -4.56 8.18
C THR A 20 -9.32 -4.27 7.48
N ARG A 21 -8.43 -3.45 8.08
CA ARG A 21 -7.16 -3.06 7.46
C ARG A 21 -6.12 -4.19 7.41
N GLN A 22 -5.92 -4.97 8.48
CA GLN A 22 -4.90 -6.03 8.50
C GLN A 22 -5.14 -7.11 7.42
N ARG A 23 -6.36 -7.65 7.34
CA ARG A 23 -6.71 -8.64 6.30
C ARG A 23 -6.66 -8.06 4.89
N SER A 24 -7.11 -6.81 4.72
CA SER A 24 -7.07 -6.13 3.42
C SER A 24 -5.64 -5.87 2.94
N PHE A 25 -4.72 -5.56 3.86
CA PHE A 25 -3.32 -5.27 3.56
C PHE A 25 -2.55 -6.52 3.09
N ILE A 26 -2.76 -7.65 3.77
CA ILE A 26 -2.15 -8.94 3.40
C ILE A 26 -2.65 -9.40 2.02
N LEU A 27 -3.91 -9.12 1.68
CA LEU A 27 -4.46 -9.41 0.35
C LEU A 27 -3.96 -8.43 -0.72
N GLN A 28 -3.78 -7.15 -0.38
CA GLN A 28 -3.21 -6.13 -1.26
C GLN A 28 -1.78 -6.46 -1.67
N SER A 29 -0.93 -6.89 -0.73
CA SER A 29 0.48 -7.20 -1.00
C SER A 29 0.66 -8.40 -1.93
N LYS A 30 -0.26 -9.38 -1.91
CA LYS A 30 -0.23 -10.56 -2.80
C LYS A 30 -0.60 -10.25 -4.25
N LEU A 31 -1.47 -9.27 -4.48
CA LEU A 31 -1.94 -8.89 -5.83
C LEU A 31 -1.23 -7.66 -6.40
N ALA A 32 -0.36 -7.02 -5.61
CA ALA A 32 0.41 -5.88 -6.04
C ALA A 32 1.60 -6.30 -6.93
N ILE A 33 1.84 -5.52 -7.98
CA ILE A 33 3.01 -5.65 -8.84
C ILE A 33 4.09 -4.71 -8.34
N LYS A 34 5.34 -5.17 -8.33
CA LYS A 34 6.49 -4.29 -8.11
C LYS A 34 6.80 -3.55 -9.40
N LEU A 35 6.88 -2.22 -9.32
CA LEU A 35 7.38 -1.39 -10.41
C LEU A 35 8.89 -1.20 -10.21
N PRO A 36 9.73 -1.60 -11.18
CA PRO A 36 11.16 -1.32 -11.11
C PRO A 36 11.44 0.19 -11.12
N GLU A 37 12.49 0.63 -10.42
CA GLU A 37 12.89 2.04 -10.38
C GLU A 37 13.22 2.62 -11.75
N HIS A 38 13.78 1.81 -12.66
CA HIS A 38 14.03 2.22 -14.04
C HIS A 38 12.75 2.37 -14.88
N SER A 39 11.66 1.75 -14.47
CA SER A 39 10.38 1.80 -15.19
C SER A 39 9.49 2.95 -14.74
N PHE A 40 9.71 3.55 -13.56
CA PHE A 40 8.86 4.63 -13.08
C PHE A 40 9.59 5.51 -12.06
N ASN A 41 9.46 6.83 -12.21
CA ASN A 41 10.07 7.80 -11.30
C ASN A 41 9.07 8.23 -10.22
N LEU A 42 9.33 7.83 -8.97
CA LEU A 42 8.49 8.17 -7.81
C LEU A 42 8.40 9.69 -7.61
N THR A 43 9.53 10.39 -7.70
CA THR A 43 9.63 11.83 -7.47
C THR A 43 8.74 12.60 -8.45
N GLU A 44 8.72 12.19 -9.71
CA GLU A 44 7.84 12.81 -10.72
C GLU A 44 6.35 12.67 -10.40
N LEU A 45 5.95 11.58 -9.73
CA LEU A 45 4.57 11.39 -9.28
C LEU A 45 4.26 12.27 -8.06
N LEU A 46 5.18 12.34 -7.09
CA LEU A 46 4.98 13.09 -5.85
C LEU A 46 5.03 14.61 -6.06
N GLU A 47 5.82 15.09 -7.03
CA GLU A 47 5.86 16.51 -7.41
C GLU A 47 4.73 16.89 -8.37
N SER A 48 3.89 15.93 -8.79
CA SER A 48 2.83 16.22 -9.76
C SER A 48 1.68 17.00 -9.13
N ASN A 49 1.17 17.97 -9.88
CA ASN A 49 -0.07 18.63 -9.56
C ASN A 49 -1.24 17.88 -10.21
N ILE A 50 -2.33 17.65 -9.46
CA ILE A 50 -3.49 16.90 -9.97
C ILE A 50 -4.19 17.64 -11.11
N ASP A 51 -4.12 18.97 -11.07
CA ASP A 51 -4.71 19.85 -12.07
C ASP A 51 -4.03 19.73 -13.45
N ASP A 52 -2.77 19.29 -13.51
CA ASP A 52 -2.00 19.23 -14.75
C ASP A 52 -2.50 18.16 -15.73
N ASN A 53 -3.48 17.33 -15.33
CA ASN A 53 -4.20 16.36 -16.16
C ASN A 53 -3.31 15.42 -17.02
N THR A 54 -2.01 15.36 -16.75
CA THR A 54 -1.05 14.55 -17.50
C THR A 54 -0.59 13.40 -16.63
N GLY A 55 -1.01 12.18 -16.96
CA GLY A 55 -0.49 10.98 -16.31
C GLY A 55 1.01 10.80 -16.57
N LYS A 56 1.71 10.19 -15.62
CA LYS A 56 3.14 9.86 -15.71
C LYS A 56 3.34 8.51 -16.37
N LEU A 57 4.20 8.43 -17.38
CA LEU A 57 4.40 7.23 -18.19
C LEU A 57 5.12 6.15 -17.38
N ILE A 58 4.63 4.91 -17.45
CA ILE A 58 5.41 3.73 -17.04
C ILE A 58 6.37 3.40 -18.20
N ASN A 59 7.66 3.56 -17.99
CA ASN A 59 8.67 3.34 -19.01
C ASN A 59 8.90 1.85 -19.29
N LEU A 60 8.33 1.37 -20.40
CA LEU A 60 8.56 0.05 -20.99
C LEU A 60 9.10 0.23 -22.41
N GLU A 61 10.24 0.92 -22.51
CA GLU A 61 10.89 1.34 -23.76
C GLU A 61 10.99 0.21 -24.80
N THR A 62 11.46 -0.96 -24.38
CA THR A 62 11.70 -2.12 -25.25
C THR A 62 10.38 -2.68 -25.77
N PHE A 63 9.39 -2.81 -24.90
CA PHE A 63 8.05 -3.31 -25.23
C PHE A 63 7.26 -2.31 -26.08
N TYR A 64 7.46 -1.01 -25.90
CA TYR A 64 6.77 0.03 -26.66
C TYR A 64 7.33 0.26 -28.06
N SER A 65 8.63 0.00 -28.23
CA SER A 65 9.36 0.38 -29.45
C SER A 65 9.58 -0.79 -30.42
N LEU A 66 9.67 -2.02 -29.91
CA LEU A 66 9.96 -3.19 -30.75
C LEU A 66 8.69 -3.88 -31.24
N ASP A 67 8.63 -4.17 -32.54
CA ASP A 67 7.66 -5.10 -33.08
C ASP A 67 8.04 -6.52 -32.61
N PRO A 68 7.10 -7.33 -32.08
CA PRO A 68 7.32 -8.73 -31.72
C PRO A 68 8.09 -9.55 -32.76
N LYS A 69 8.02 -9.19 -34.05
CA LYS A 69 8.69 -9.87 -35.15
C LYS A 69 10.17 -9.50 -35.36
N THR A 70 10.65 -8.46 -34.69
CA THR A 70 12.00 -7.88 -34.87
C THR A 70 12.92 -8.08 -33.66
N ILE A 71 12.48 -8.87 -32.68
CA ILE A 71 13.21 -9.08 -31.43
C ILE A 71 14.48 -9.90 -31.67
N THR A 72 15.61 -9.43 -31.12
CA THR A 72 16.90 -10.14 -31.16
C THR A 72 17.09 -10.96 -29.87
N LYS A 73 18.00 -11.94 -29.89
CA LYS A 73 18.27 -12.78 -28.70
C LYS A 73 18.72 -11.98 -27.48
N GLU A 74 19.37 -10.84 -27.69
CA GLU A 74 19.86 -9.95 -26.62
C GLU A 74 18.73 -9.13 -25.98
N THR A 75 17.78 -8.64 -26.78
CA THR A 75 16.64 -7.83 -26.29
C THR A 75 15.45 -8.67 -25.84
N GLN A 76 15.44 -9.97 -26.15
CA GLN A 76 14.33 -10.88 -25.81
C GLN A 76 14.05 -10.96 -24.32
N LYS A 77 15.10 -10.97 -23.48
CA LYS A 77 14.92 -11.10 -22.03
C LYS A 77 14.20 -9.88 -21.46
N GLN A 78 14.70 -8.69 -21.77
CA GLN A 78 14.11 -7.43 -21.32
C GLN A 78 12.70 -7.23 -21.89
N TYR A 79 12.48 -7.56 -23.17
CA TYR A 79 11.15 -7.53 -23.77
C TYR A 79 10.16 -8.45 -23.04
N ASN A 80 10.57 -9.67 -22.68
CA ASN A 80 9.69 -10.61 -21.97
C ASN A 80 9.37 -10.13 -20.54
N GLU A 81 10.34 -9.51 -19.85
CA GLU A 81 10.15 -8.92 -18.53
C GLU A 81 9.17 -7.74 -18.60
N GLU A 82 9.38 -6.80 -19.52
CA GLU A 82 8.50 -5.65 -19.74
C GLU A 82 7.10 -6.07 -20.22
N GLN A 83 6.99 -7.08 -21.09
CA GLN A 83 5.71 -7.64 -21.53
C GLN A 83 4.96 -8.31 -20.37
N SER A 84 5.67 -9.03 -19.50
CA SER A 84 5.08 -9.64 -18.30
C SER A 84 4.55 -8.56 -17.35
N LEU A 85 5.32 -7.49 -17.14
CA LEU A 85 4.89 -6.33 -16.35
C LEU A 85 3.64 -5.69 -16.96
N ALA A 86 3.63 -5.43 -18.28
CA ALA A 86 2.50 -4.85 -19.01
C ALA A 86 1.23 -5.69 -18.85
N LYS A 87 1.31 -7.02 -18.95
CA LYS A 87 0.17 -7.92 -18.73
C LYS A 87 -0.42 -7.79 -17.33
N LYS A 88 0.44 -7.73 -16.31
CA LYS A 88 -0.03 -7.59 -14.92
C LYS A 88 -0.62 -6.21 -14.65
N ILE A 89 -0.07 -5.15 -15.25
CA ILE A 89 -0.67 -3.81 -15.22
C ILE A 89 -2.08 -3.84 -15.84
N ASP A 90 -2.23 -4.52 -16.99
CA ASP A 90 -3.53 -4.70 -17.65
C ASP A 90 -4.52 -5.46 -16.77
N GLU A 91 -4.09 -6.52 -16.08
CA GLU A 91 -4.93 -7.23 -15.12
C GLU A 91 -5.41 -6.33 -13.97
N ILE A 92 -4.53 -5.50 -13.42
CA ILE A 92 -4.88 -4.54 -12.37
C ILE A 92 -5.86 -3.50 -12.89
N TYR A 93 -5.58 -2.93 -14.06
CA TYR A 93 -6.46 -1.97 -14.73
C TYR A 93 -7.86 -2.56 -14.94
N ASN A 94 -7.96 -3.77 -15.49
CA ASN A 94 -9.23 -4.43 -15.76
C ASN A 94 -10.00 -4.73 -14.47
N LYS A 95 -9.33 -5.25 -13.43
CA LYS A 95 -9.97 -5.53 -12.13
C LYS A 95 -10.45 -4.26 -11.44
N GLY A 96 -9.68 -3.17 -11.48
CA GLY A 96 -10.10 -1.86 -10.93
C GLY A 96 -11.30 -1.28 -11.69
N ARG A 97 -11.34 -1.47 -13.01
CA ARG A 97 -12.45 -1.02 -13.86
C ARG A 97 -13.73 -1.83 -13.68
N ASN A 98 -13.62 -3.14 -13.44
CA ASN A 98 -14.78 -4.03 -13.33
C ASN A 98 -15.56 -3.82 -12.01
N ASP A 99 -14.88 -3.44 -10.93
CA ASP A 99 -15.48 -3.25 -9.60
C ASP A 99 -15.19 -1.84 -9.03
N PRO A 100 -15.58 -0.75 -9.72
CA PRO A 100 -15.16 0.60 -9.35
C PRO A 100 -15.75 1.10 -8.04
N TYR A 101 -16.83 0.47 -7.55
CA TYR A 101 -17.50 0.87 -6.31
C TYR A 101 -16.88 0.26 -5.05
N THR A 102 -16.31 -0.94 -5.17
CA THR A 102 -15.75 -1.70 -4.03
C THR A 102 -14.22 -1.74 -4.05
N LYS A 103 -13.59 -1.49 -5.19
CA LYS A 103 -12.13 -1.54 -5.36
C LYS A 103 -11.57 -0.21 -5.87
N GLN A 104 -10.31 0.03 -5.56
CA GLN A 104 -9.51 1.14 -6.06
C GLN A 104 -8.10 0.66 -6.38
N ILE A 105 -7.46 1.30 -7.35
CA ILE A 105 -6.05 1.06 -7.66
C ILE A 105 -5.22 1.96 -6.74
N VAL A 106 -4.25 1.38 -6.07
CA VAL A 106 -3.39 2.07 -5.10
C VAL A 106 -1.95 1.92 -5.53
N PHE A 107 -1.24 3.04 -5.48
CA PHE A 107 0.20 3.11 -5.61
C PHE A 107 0.79 3.14 -4.20
N SER A 108 1.61 2.15 -3.86
CA SER A 108 2.23 2.00 -2.54
C SER A 108 3.74 2.18 -2.67
N PHE A 109 4.34 2.90 -1.74
CA PHE A 109 5.78 3.16 -1.72
C PHE A 109 6.33 3.27 -0.30
N GLY A 110 7.66 3.29 -0.18
CA GLY A 110 8.34 3.32 1.10
C GLY A 110 8.09 2.07 1.92
N TYR A 111 8.78 0.98 1.60
CA TYR A 111 8.56 -0.30 2.27
C TYR A 111 9.50 -0.46 3.45
N TYR A 112 8.99 -0.94 4.59
CA TYR A 112 9.82 -1.32 5.72
C TYR A 112 9.65 -2.80 6.09
N GLU A 113 10.70 -3.38 6.65
CA GLU A 113 10.74 -4.73 7.19
C GLU A 113 10.80 -4.70 8.72
N ILE A 114 9.93 -5.48 9.35
CA ILE A 114 9.93 -5.73 10.80
C ILE A 114 9.84 -7.23 11.05
N GLU A 115 10.53 -7.67 12.08
CA GLU A 115 10.50 -9.04 12.59
C GLU A 115 9.71 -9.06 13.89
N ILE A 116 8.54 -9.70 13.83
CA ILE A 116 7.60 -9.80 14.94
C ILE A 116 7.75 -11.19 15.58
N PRO A 117 7.96 -11.29 16.90
CA PRO A 117 7.92 -12.57 17.60
C PRO A 117 6.50 -13.15 17.54
N LEU A 118 6.37 -14.42 17.18
CA LEU A 118 5.06 -15.09 17.11
C LEU A 118 4.63 -15.56 18.52
N GLU A 119 3.37 -15.29 18.88
CA GLU A 119 2.76 -15.86 20.10
C GLU A 119 2.42 -17.35 19.88
N GLU A 120 2.52 -18.17 20.95
CA GLU A 120 2.37 -19.64 20.87
C GLU A 120 1.04 -20.10 20.24
N GLU A 121 -0.05 -19.35 20.44
CA GLU A 121 -1.38 -19.66 19.87
C GLU A 121 -1.43 -19.51 18.33
N GLU A 122 -0.69 -18.56 17.75
CA GLU A 122 -0.62 -18.40 16.28
C GLU A 122 0.24 -19.49 15.61
N ILE A 123 1.18 -20.07 16.37
CA ILE A 123 2.04 -21.16 15.90
C ILE A 123 1.23 -22.46 15.79
N GLU A 124 0.38 -22.75 16.78
CA GLU A 124 -0.53 -23.92 16.77
C GLU A 124 -1.53 -23.86 15.61
N LEU A 125 -2.18 -22.71 15.41
CA LEU A 125 -3.13 -22.53 14.30
C LEU A 125 -2.48 -22.70 12.92
N ARG A 126 -1.18 -22.41 12.75
CA ARG A 126 -0.47 -22.57 11.46
C ARG A 126 -0.13 -24.02 11.14
N LEU A 127 0.20 -24.82 12.16
CA LEU A 127 0.51 -26.25 12.02
C LEU A 127 -0.71 -27.04 11.52
N ASP A 128 -1.93 -26.65 11.92
CA ASP A 128 -3.16 -27.30 11.48
C ASP A 128 -3.50 -27.09 9.98
N TYR A 129 -2.97 -26.03 9.36
CA TYR A 129 -3.24 -25.70 7.94
C TYR A 129 -2.13 -26.12 6.97
N LEU A 130 -0.90 -26.29 7.45
CA LEU A 130 0.25 -26.75 6.68
C LEU A 130 0.66 -28.11 7.22
N GLY A 131 0.00 -29.16 6.72
CA GLY A 131 0.21 -30.53 7.15
C GLY A 131 1.70 -30.91 7.22
N GLU A 132 2.03 -31.59 8.32
CA GLU A 132 3.25 -32.34 8.64
C GLU A 132 4.31 -32.45 7.54
N GLU A 133 5.05 -31.37 7.25
CA GLU A 133 6.33 -31.49 6.55
C GLU A 133 7.35 -30.53 7.17
N ASN A 134 8.27 -31.13 7.93
CA ASN A 134 9.49 -30.63 8.58
C ASN A 134 9.34 -30.32 10.09
N GLU A 135 9.84 -31.26 10.90
CA GLU A 135 9.89 -31.24 12.36
C GLU A 135 11.09 -30.44 12.94
N ASP A 136 11.90 -29.78 12.10
CA ASP A 136 13.08 -29.05 12.56
C ASP A 136 12.89 -27.54 12.34
N GLU A 137 12.77 -26.80 13.45
CA GLU A 137 12.60 -25.35 13.61
C GLU A 137 11.19 -24.79 13.36
N LYS A 138 10.38 -24.73 14.44
CA LYS A 138 9.26 -23.77 14.52
C LYS A 138 9.84 -22.36 14.31
N PRO A 139 9.43 -21.59 13.28
CA PRO A 139 9.92 -20.23 13.13
C PRO A 139 9.44 -19.40 14.32
N ALA A 140 10.38 -19.00 15.18
CA ALA A 140 10.08 -18.19 16.38
C ALA A 140 9.68 -16.75 16.03
N THR A 141 9.94 -16.32 14.80
CA THR A 141 9.71 -14.95 14.34
C THR A 141 9.16 -14.94 12.92
N LYS A 142 8.40 -13.88 12.61
CA LYS A 142 7.85 -13.62 11.28
C LYS A 142 8.45 -12.32 10.75
N ILE A 143 9.17 -12.41 9.63
CA ILE A 143 9.62 -11.23 8.89
C ILE A 143 8.46 -10.80 7.98
N ASP A 144 7.92 -9.62 8.26
CA ASP A 144 6.88 -9.02 7.44
C ASP A 144 7.36 -7.70 6.83
N ARG A 145 6.95 -7.45 5.58
CA ARG A 145 7.31 -6.25 4.80
C ARG A 145 6.04 -5.45 4.46
N TYR A 146 6.02 -4.19 4.83
CA TYR A 146 4.84 -3.32 4.76
C TYR A 146 5.15 -2.02 3.99
N PRO A 147 4.32 -1.58 3.02
CA PRO A 147 4.37 -0.18 2.57
C PRO A 147 3.98 0.76 3.71
N LEU A 148 4.73 1.85 3.84
CA LEU A 148 4.45 2.95 4.74
C LEU A 148 3.57 4.01 4.10
N PHE A 149 3.67 4.22 2.79
CA PHE A 149 2.90 5.26 2.10
C PHE A 149 2.04 4.67 0.99
N SER A 150 0.89 5.30 0.76
CA SER A 150 0.04 4.96 -0.36
C SER A 150 -0.75 6.13 -0.93
N LEU A 151 -1.00 6.08 -2.22
CA LEU A 151 -1.73 7.09 -2.96
C LEU A 151 -2.76 6.40 -3.88
N PRO A 152 -4.05 6.77 -3.82
CA PRO A 152 -5.03 6.33 -4.82
C PRO A 152 -4.67 6.85 -6.21
N ILE A 153 -4.66 5.96 -7.21
CA ILE A 153 -4.29 6.31 -8.58
C ILE A 153 -5.30 5.77 -9.61
N SER A 154 -5.32 6.37 -10.79
CA SER A 154 -5.87 5.79 -12.00
C SER A 154 -4.75 5.37 -12.94
N ILE A 155 -5.01 4.32 -13.71
CA ILE A 155 -4.16 3.90 -14.81
C ILE A 155 -4.87 4.28 -16.11
N GLU A 156 -4.29 5.22 -16.85
CA GLU A 156 -4.75 5.60 -18.18
C GLU A 156 -3.95 4.86 -19.24
N THR A 157 -4.58 4.61 -20.38
CA THR A 157 -3.97 3.79 -21.42
C THR A 157 -4.17 4.40 -22.79
N THR A 158 -3.09 4.50 -23.57
CA THR A 158 -3.14 5.01 -24.94
C THR A 158 -2.55 3.97 -25.90
N LEU A 159 -3.16 3.82 -27.07
CA LEU A 159 -2.61 2.98 -28.12
C LEU A 159 -1.48 3.72 -28.85
N GLY A 160 -0.25 3.23 -28.73
CA GLY A 160 0.89 3.69 -29.52
C GLY A 160 1.02 2.96 -30.86
N LYS A 161 2.11 3.21 -31.59
CA LYS A 161 2.48 2.52 -32.84
C LYS A 161 2.92 1.06 -32.60
N GLY A 162 2.06 0.23 -32.00
CA GLY A 162 2.28 -1.22 -31.85
C GLY A 162 1.96 -1.81 -30.48
N ALA A 163 2.03 -1.01 -29.41
CA ALA A 163 1.76 -1.45 -28.05
C ALA A 163 0.94 -0.43 -27.24
N LYS A 164 0.22 -0.93 -26.23
CA LYS A 164 -0.54 -0.13 -25.27
C LYS A 164 0.43 0.49 -24.26
N LYS A 165 0.42 1.82 -24.15
CA LYS A 165 1.19 2.58 -23.17
C LYS A 165 0.35 2.82 -21.92
N TYR A 166 0.99 2.84 -20.76
CA TYR A 166 0.34 2.98 -19.46
C TYR A 166 0.82 4.25 -18.76
N PHE A 167 -0.13 5.02 -18.23
CA PHE A 167 0.14 6.23 -17.49
C PHE A 167 -0.52 6.15 -16.11
N ILE A 168 0.21 6.56 -15.08
CA ILE A 168 -0.28 6.64 -13.70
C ILE A 168 -0.67 8.08 -13.41
N LYS A 169 -1.86 8.29 -12.87
CA LYS A 169 -2.33 9.61 -12.45
C LYS A 169 -2.87 9.54 -11.01
N PRO A 170 -2.48 10.47 -10.12
CA PRO A 170 -3.12 10.60 -8.81
C PRO A 170 -4.62 10.86 -8.93
N LEU A 171 -5.43 10.17 -8.13
CA LEU A 171 -6.86 10.45 -7.98
C LEU A 171 -7.15 11.38 -6.80
N ASP A 172 -6.20 11.48 -5.87
CA ASP A 172 -6.27 12.24 -4.65
C ASP A 172 -4.94 12.96 -4.43
N THR A 173 -4.97 14.11 -3.77
CA THR A 173 -3.77 14.87 -3.37
C THR A 173 -3.11 14.26 -2.14
N GLU A 174 -3.87 13.54 -1.31
CA GLU A 174 -3.38 13.15 0.01
C GLU A 174 -2.62 11.82 -0.02
N VAL A 175 -1.35 11.85 0.37
CA VAL A 175 -0.55 10.65 0.59
C VAL A 175 -0.91 10.07 1.96
N GLN A 176 -1.40 8.83 1.95
CA GLN A 176 -1.83 8.13 3.15
C GLN A 176 -0.64 7.46 3.84
N VAL A 177 -0.55 7.60 5.17
CA VAL A 177 0.44 6.93 6.01
C VAL A 177 -0.14 5.64 6.61
N ASN A 178 0.42 4.50 6.21
CA ASN A 178 -0.03 3.16 6.56
C ASN A 178 0.57 2.66 7.88
N ILE A 179 0.25 3.32 8.99
CA ILE A 179 0.72 2.93 10.32
C ILE A 179 -0.20 1.95 11.05
N GLY A 180 -1.36 1.62 10.49
CA GLY A 180 -2.38 0.81 11.19
C GLY A 180 -1.91 -0.57 11.63
N ILE A 181 -0.94 -1.16 10.93
CA ILE A 181 -0.33 -2.44 11.32
C ILE A 181 0.46 -2.34 12.64
N LEU A 182 0.96 -1.15 12.97
CA LEU A 182 1.76 -0.90 14.17
C LEU A 182 0.90 -0.79 15.43
N ALA A 183 -0.43 -0.74 15.31
CA ALA A 183 -1.32 -0.59 16.46
C ALA A 183 -1.18 -1.74 17.47
N ASP A 184 -1.07 -2.98 16.98
CA ASP A 184 -0.90 -4.15 17.85
C ASP A 184 0.53 -4.23 18.41
N ILE A 185 1.51 -3.74 17.66
CA ILE A 185 2.92 -3.76 18.07
C ILE A 185 3.21 -2.73 19.16
N LEU A 186 2.68 -1.52 19.00
CA LEU A 186 3.00 -0.38 19.86
C LEU A 186 2.08 -0.28 21.08
N GLY A 187 0.91 -0.93 21.05
CA GLY A 187 -0.15 -0.69 22.02
C GLY A 187 -0.83 0.67 21.81
N GLU A 188 -1.99 0.86 22.47
CA GLU A 188 -2.88 1.99 22.23
C GLU A 188 -2.21 3.36 22.45
N ASP A 189 -1.57 3.58 23.59
CA ASP A 189 -1.04 4.90 23.96
C ASP A 189 0.02 5.40 22.96
N ARG A 190 1.02 4.57 22.66
CA ARG A 190 2.11 4.93 21.72
C ARG A 190 1.61 5.04 20.28
N TYR A 191 0.62 4.22 19.91
CA TYR A 191 0.00 4.31 18.60
C TYR A 191 -0.78 5.62 18.44
N TYR A 192 -1.49 6.06 19.48
CA TYR A 192 -2.17 7.36 19.46
C TYR A 192 -1.19 8.54 19.39
N GLU A 193 -0.05 8.48 20.08
CA GLU A 193 1.00 9.49 19.94
C GLU A 193 1.51 9.62 18.49
N LEU A 194 1.63 8.49 17.77
CA LEU A 194 2.00 8.51 16.34
C LEU A 194 0.90 9.12 15.49
N ILE A 195 -0.36 8.73 15.72
CA ILE A 195 -1.51 9.30 15.00
C ILE A 195 -1.55 10.82 15.17
N GLU A 196 -1.41 11.32 16.41
CA GLU A 196 -1.46 12.76 16.68
C GLU A 196 -0.33 13.51 15.94
N LYS A 197 0.89 12.96 15.96
CA LYS A 197 2.03 13.54 15.23
C LYS A 197 1.78 13.58 13.72
N PHE A 198 1.27 12.49 13.14
CA PHE A 198 1.04 12.42 11.70
C PHE A 198 -0.15 13.24 11.24
N GLY A 199 -1.20 13.34 12.06
CA GLY A 199 -2.28 14.30 11.85
C GLY A 199 -1.77 15.74 11.79
N GLY A 200 -0.67 16.05 12.51
CA GLY A 200 0.01 17.34 12.40
C GLY A 200 0.62 17.62 11.02
N TYR A 201 1.13 16.60 10.31
CA TYR A 201 1.65 16.73 8.95
C TYR A 201 0.51 16.83 7.92
N GLU A 202 -0.57 16.07 8.12
CA GLU A 202 -1.78 16.14 7.30
C GLU A 202 -2.41 17.54 7.36
N VAL A 203 -2.59 18.11 8.56
CA VAL A 203 -3.16 19.46 8.74
C VAL A 203 -2.30 20.57 8.12
N LYS A 204 -0.98 20.39 8.09
CA LYS A 204 -0.06 21.33 7.42
C LYS A 204 -0.06 21.19 5.90
N GLY A 205 -0.61 20.11 5.37
CA GLY A 205 -0.54 19.77 3.94
C GLY A 205 0.84 19.25 3.51
N ASP A 206 1.71 18.85 4.44
CA ASP A 206 3.06 18.36 4.13
C ASP A 206 3.04 17.02 3.36
N LEU A 207 1.91 16.31 3.43
CA LEU A 207 1.64 15.05 2.73
C LEU A 207 0.62 15.21 1.59
N SER A 208 0.34 16.44 1.17
CA SER A 208 -0.53 16.75 0.03
C SER A 208 0.31 17.07 -1.20
N LEU A 209 -0.04 16.47 -2.35
CA LEU A 209 0.59 16.77 -3.63
C LEU A 209 0.35 18.25 -4.02
N PRO A 210 1.33 18.93 -4.64
CA PRO A 210 2.69 18.44 -4.93
C PRO A 210 3.61 18.47 -3.70
N ILE A 211 4.31 17.37 -3.45
CA ILE A 211 5.28 17.24 -2.36
C ILE A 211 6.67 17.61 -2.89
N THR A 212 7.19 18.74 -2.43
CA THR A 212 8.51 19.25 -2.82
C THR A 212 9.61 18.91 -1.80
N ASN A 213 9.23 18.67 -0.54
CA ASN A 213 10.16 18.32 0.52
C ASN A 213 10.14 16.81 0.79
N MET A 214 10.99 16.05 0.10
CA MET A 214 11.07 14.59 0.28
C MET A 214 11.63 14.17 1.65
N VAL A 215 12.27 15.09 2.39
CA VAL A 215 12.83 14.81 3.74
C VAL A 215 11.75 14.40 4.73
N ILE A 216 10.49 14.81 4.49
CA ILE A 216 9.36 14.47 5.35
C ILE A 216 9.15 12.95 5.49
N PHE A 217 9.45 12.18 4.45
CA PHE A 217 9.26 10.73 4.46
C PHE A 217 10.27 10.04 5.40
N ASP A 218 11.51 10.51 5.39
CA ASP A 218 12.54 10.04 6.32
C ASP A 218 12.21 10.45 7.76
N GLU A 219 11.71 11.68 7.96
CA GLU A 219 11.27 12.14 9.28
C GLU A 219 10.14 11.28 9.84
N ILE A 220 9.14 10.94 9.03
CA ILE A 220 8.04 10.05 9.43
C ILE A 220 8.58 8.67 9.80
N TRP A 221 9.46 8.11 8.98
CA TRP A 221 10.09 6.83 9.28
C TRP A 221 10.90 6.89 10.59
N ASP A 222 11.65 7.95 10.84
CA ASP A 222 12.41 8.13 12.08
C ASP A 222 11.51 8.21 13.31
N LYS A 223 10.33 8.83 13.21
CA LYS A 223 9.34 8.81 14.31
C LYS A 223 8.82 7.40 14.59
N ILE A 224 8.54 6.62 13.55
CA ILE A 224 8.08 5.23 13.69
C ILE A 224 9.20 4.40 14.33
N ARG A 225 10.42 4.52 13.81
CA ARG A 225 11.60 3.82 14.30
C ARG A 225 11.83 4.09 15.78
N ALA A 226 11.71 5.35 16.21
CA ALA A 226 11.87 5.73 17.61
C ALA A 226 10.86 5.04 18.53
N GLN A 227 9.61 4.84 18.06
CA GLN A 227 8.61 4.10 18.83
C GLN A 227 8.85 2.60 18.80
N LEU A 228 9.25 2.03 17.66
CA LEU A 228 9.58 0.61 17.54
C LEU A 228 10.80 0.20 18.38
N LYS A 229 11.79 1.08 18.60
CA LYS A 229 12.92 0.81 19.51
C LYS A 229 12.50 0.56 20.97
N LEU A 230 11.26 0.89 21.30
CA LEU A 230 10.71 0.76 22.65
C LEU A 230 9.82 -0.49 22.78
N THR A 231 9.81 -1.37 21.78
CA THR A 231 9.11 -2.65 21.78
C THR A 231 10.09 -3.81 21.52
N ASP A 232 9.60 -5.04 21.59
CA ASP A 232 10.40 -6.26 21.34
C ASP A 232 10.57 -6.59 19.85
N VAL A 233 10.07 -5.73 18.95
CA VAL A 233 10.18 -5.93 17.50
C VAL A 233 11.60 -5.64 17.04
N LYS A 234 12.14 -6.53 16.22
CA LYS A 234 13.46 -6.35 15.61
C LYS A 234 13.31 -5.75 14.21
N PHE A 235 14.23 -4.84 13.87
CA PHE A 235 14.34 -4.27 12.54
C PHE A 235 15.79 -3.80 12.29
N GLY A 236 16.24 -3.88 11.04
CA GLY A 236 17.56 -3.40 10.63
C GLY A 236 17.61 -1.87 10.45
N GLU A 237 18.82 -1.29 10.41
CA GLU A 237 18.98 0.15 10.11
C GLU A 237 18.56 0.47 8.67
N ASP A 238 18.78 -0.46 7.74
CA ASP A 238 18.39 -0.41 6.34
C ASP A 238 17.00 -1.02 6.09
N SER A 239 16.18 -1.18 7.12
CA SER A 239 14.89 -1.87 6.97
C SER A 239 13.91 -1.12 6.10
N PHE A 240 14.10 0.18 5.90
CA PHE A 240 13.23 1.05 5.10
C PHE A 240 13.83 1.36 3.74
N VAL A 241 13.03 1.15 2.69
CA VAL A 241 13.38 1.39 1.30
C VAL A 241 12.33 2.32 0.68
N PHE A 242 12.67 3.61 0.58
CA PHE A 242 11.76 4.64 0.06
C PHE A 242 11.31 4.37 -1.38
N ASN A 243 12.26 4.07 -2.27
CA ASN A 243 12.04 3.94 -3.71
C ASN A 243 11.38 2.63 -4.15
N GLU A 244 11.10 1.71 -3.22
CA GLU A 244 10.33 0.52 -3.59
C GLU A 244 8.89 0.93 -3.87
N MET A 245 8.45 0.70 -5.11
CA MET A 245 7.10 1.04 -5.58
C MET A 245 6.32 -0.21 -5.94
N ARG A 246 5.06 -0.25 -5.56
CA ARG A 246 4.13 -1.28 -6.02
C ARG A 246 2.79 -0.67 -6.42
N VAL A 247 2.15 -1.26 -7.41
CA VAL A 247 0.79 -0.93 -7.82
C VAL A 247 -0.10 -2.12 -7.55
N GLY A 248 -1.22 -1.91 -6.87
CA GLY A 248 -2.11 -2.99 -6.47
C GLY A 248 -3.56 -2.55 -6.43
N ILE A 249 -4.41 -3.48 -6.00
CA ILE A 249 -5.84 -3.23 -5.83
C ILE A 249 -6.17 -3.31 -4.35
N SER A 250 -6.82 -2.27 -3.85
CA SER A 250 -7.28 -2.15 -2.48
C SER A 250 -8.81 -2.03 -2.45
N PRO A 251 -9.50 -2.57 -1.43
CA PRO A 251 -10.89 -2.25 -1.19
C PRO A 251 -11.06 -0.75 -0.88
N ARG A 252 -12.15 -0.14 -1.34
CA ARG A 252 -12.51 1.22 -0.95
C ARG A 252 -13.02 1.22 0.49
N ALA A 253 -12.21 1.72 1.43
CA ALA A 253 -12.55 1.79 2.85
C ALA A 253 -13.88 2.55 3.10
N ASN A 254 -14.15 3.60 2.33
CA ASN A 254 -15.35 4.43 2.47
C ASN A 254 -16.64 3.69 2.11
N TYR A 255 -16.60 2.69 1.21
CA TYR A 255 -17.80 1.97 0.78
C TYR A 255 -18.40 1.13 1.94
N TYR A 256 -17.55 0.39 2.66
CA TYR A 256 -17.99 -0.46 3.76
C TYR A 256 -18.44 0.35 4.98
N ILE A 257 -17.75 1.45 5.28
CA ILE A 257 -18.15 2.36 6.35
C ILE A 257 -19.49 3.04 6.01
N ALA A 258 -19.68 3.52 4.78
CA ALA A 258 -20.93 4.17 4.38
C ALA A 258 -22.13 3.19 4.36
N ASP A 259 -21.94 1.97 3.84
CA ASP A 259 -23.00 0.95 3.78
C ASP A 259 -23.41 0.48 5.19
N ASP A 260 -22.44 0.25 6.08
CA ASP A 260 -22.74 -0.16 7.46
C ASP A 260 -23.30 1.01 8.30
N LEU A 261 -22.87 2.26 8.08
CA LEU A 261 -23.53 3.45 8.67
C LEU A 261 -24.97 3.60 8.18
N GLN A 262 -25.23 3.30 6.90
CA GLN A 262 -26.58 3.31 6.34
C GLN A 262 -27.46 2.18 6.92
N LYS A 263 -26.86 1.05 7.30
CA LYS A 263 -27.58 -0.02 8.01
C LYS A 263 -27.83 0.36 9.47
N LEU A 264 -26.83 0.89 10.19
CA LEU A 264 -26.96 1.30 11.59
C LEU A 264 -27.98 2.42 11.79
N SER A 265 -28.02 3.41 10.90
CA SER A 265 -29.05 4.46 10.90
C SER A 265 -30.47 3.95 10.64
N LYS A 266 -30.63 2.74 10.09
CA LYS A 266 -31.94 2.09 9.92
C LYS A 266 -32.38 1.29 11.16
N TYR A 267 -31.49 1.06 12.12
CA TYR A 267 -31.79 0.39 13.39
C TYR A 267 -32.31 1.35 14.49
N GLU A 268 -32.40 2.66 14.23
CA GLU A 268 -33.10 3.63 15.12
C GLU A 268 -34.63 3.66 14.89
N LYS A 269 -35.30 2.50 14.96
CA LYS A 269 -36.77 2.43 15.10
C LYS A 269 -37.18 1.56 16.27
#